data_AF-A0A151RCV4-F1
#
_entry.id   AF-A0A151RCV4-F1
#
_cell.length_a   1.000
_cell.length_b   1.000
_cell.length_c   1.000
_cell.angle_alpha   90.00
_cell.angle_beta   90.00
_cell.angle_gamma   90.00
#
_symmetry.space_group_name_H-M   'P 1'
#
loop_
_entity.id
_entity.type
_entity.pdbx_description
1 polymer ?
#
loop_
_entity_poly.entity_id
_entity_poly.type
_entity_poly.pdbx_seq_one_letter_code
_entity_poly.pdbx_strand_id
1 'polypeptide(L)' 'VINWDKGKAVNFLLELLGLNNCDDVLPIYIGDDRTDEDAFYVLREGNRGYGILVSSAPKESNAVYSLRDPSEVNLIFN' A
#
# COMPACT_ATOMS: atom_id res chain seq x y z
N VAL A 1 -15.46 4.93 -19.42
CA VAL A 1 -14.36 4.51 -18.53
C VAL A 1 -14.41 5.40 -17.30
N ILE A 2 -14.43 4.83 -16.10
CA ILE A 2 -14.35 5.59 -14.85
C ILE A 2 -12.86 5.85 -14.57
N ASN A 3 -12.49 7.08 -14.24
CA ASN A 3 -11.11 7.44 -13.90
C ASN A 3 -10.76 6.93 -12.49
N TRP A 4 -10.38 5.65 -12.38
CA TRP A 4 -10.16 4.97 -11.10
C TRP A 4 -8.84 4.17 -11.10
N ASP A 5 -8.22 4.10 -9.92
CA ASP A 5 -6.98 3.36 -9.64
C ASP A 5 -6.97 2.88 -8.16
N LYS A 6 -5.99 2.05 -7.80
CA LYS A 6 -5.89 1.50 -6.43
C LYS A 6 -5.53 2.57 -5.39
N GLY A 7 -4.84 3.65 -5.78
CA GLY A 7 -4.56 4.79 -4.90
C GLY A 7 -5.82 5.54 -4.49
N LYS A 8 -6.72 5.80 -5.46
CA LYS A 8 -8.05 6.38 -5.18
C LYS A 8 -8.88 5.50 -4.27
N ALA A 9 -8.81 4.18 -4.43
CA ALA A 9 -9.50 3.25 -3.53
C ALA A 9 -8.98 3.33 -2.09
N VAL A 10 -7.65 3.41 -1.90
CA VAL A 10 -7.05 3.59 -0.57
C VAL A 10 -7.52 4.89 0.08
N ASN A 11 -7.42 6.02 -0.63
CA ASN A 11 -7.89 7.31 -0.12
C ASN A 11 -9.37 7.27 0.26
N PHE A 12 -10.21 6.69 -0.61
CA PHE A 12 -11.63 6.53 -0.35
C PHE A 12 -11.92 5.74 0.93
N LEU A 13 -11.22 4.62 1.15
CA LEU A 13 -11.40 3.80 2.36
C LEU A 13 -10.95 4.54 3.63
N LEU A 14 -9.80 5.22 3.58
CA LEU A 14 -9.30 5.99 4.73
C LEU A 14 -10.25 7.14 5.10
N GLU A 15 -10.83 7.82 4.10
CA GLU A 15 -11.83 8.86 4.32
C GLU A 15 -13.15 8.28 4.86
N LEU A 16 -13.69 7.24 4.22
CA LEU A 16 -14.95 6.61 4.60
C LEU A 16 -14.93 6.09 6.04
N LEU A 17 -13.78 5.57 6.48
CA LEU A 17 -13.59 5.02 7.83
C LEU A 17 -13.12 6.07 8.84
N GLY A 18 -12.85 7.32 8.42
CA GLY A 18 -12.33 8.37 9.30
C GLY A 18 -10.90 8.16 9.78
N LEU A 19 -10.10 7.36 9.07
CA LEU A 19 -8.75 6.94 9.46
C LEU A 19 -7.64 7.87 8.92
N ASN A 20 -7.98 8.83 8.06
CA ASN A 20 -7.01 9.64 7.32
C ASN A 20 -6.14 10.57 8.20
N ASN A 21 -6.52 10.80 9.47
CA ASN A 21 -5.80 11.62 10.46
C ASN A 21 -5.79 10.93 11.85
N CYS A 22 -5.71 9.61 11.87
CA CYS A 22 -5.83 8.80 13.08
C CYS A 22 -4.42 8.39 13.54
N ASP A 23 -3.88 9.05 14.57
CA ASP A 23 -2.49 8.87 15.01
C ASP A 23 -2.20 7.46 15.59
N ASP A 24 -3.22 6.71 15.99
CA ASP A 24 -3.15 5.35 16.50
C ASP A 24 -3.34 4.27 15.41
N VAL A 25 -3.44 4.68 14.13
CA VAL A 25 -3.64 3.77 13.00
C VAL A 25 -2.49 3.91 12.02
N LEU A 26 -1.93 2.77 11.60
CA LEU A 26 -0.90 2.71 10.57
C LEU A 26 -1.43 1.97 9.33
N PRO A 27 -1.85 2.69 8.28
CA PRO A 27 -2.20 2.10 7.00
C PRO A 27 -1.03 1.32 6.37
N ILE A 28 -1.28 0.07 6.00
CA ILE A 28 -0.34 -0.79 5.28
C ILE A 28 -1.02 -1.31 4.03
N TYR A 29 -0.39 -1.14 2.87
CA TYR A 29 -0.82 -1.73 1.60
C TYR A 29 0.20 -2.76 1.12
N ILE A 30 -0.25 -3.96 0.78
CA ILE A 30 0.59 -5.05 0.27
C ILE A 30 0.12 -5.40 -1.13
N GLY A 31 1.02 -5.35 -2.12
CA GLY A 31 0.72 -5.61 -3.53
C GLY A 31 1.92 -6.18 -4.28
N ASP A 32 1.71 -6.72 -5.47
CA ASP A 32 2.71 -7.51 -6.21
C ASP A 32 2.98 -6.98 -7.64
N ASP A 33 2.09 -6.15 -8.16
CA ASP A 33 2.08 -5.73 -9.56
C ASP A 33 2.12 -4.20 -9.75
N ARG A 34 2.17 -3.80 -11.03
CA ARG A 34 2.30 -2.38 -11.41
C ARG A 34 1.08 -1.55 -11.02
N THR A 35 -0.10 -2.15 -10.87
CA THR A 35 -1.33 -1.43 -10.51
C THR A 35 -1.31 -1.00 -9.05
N ASP A 36 -0.51 -1.66 -8.20
CA ASP A 36 -0.34 -1.33 -6.79
C ASP A 36 0.50 -0.06 -6.56
N GLU A 37 1.23 0.39 -7.57
CA GLU A 37 2.07 1.58 -7.49
C GLU A 37 1.29 2.84 -7.14
N ASP A 38 0.04 2.97 -7.61
CA ASP A 38 -0.83 4.09 -7.24
C ASP A 38 -1.16 4.09 -5.74
N ALA A 39 -1.34 2.90 -5.14
CA ALA A 39 -1.58 2.76 -3.70
C ALA A 39 -0.32 3.05 -2.89
N PHE A 40 0.83 2.54 -3.32
CA PHE A 40 2.12 2.83 -2.68
C PHE A 40 2.44 4.33 -2.73
N TYR A 41 2.23 4.98 -3.88
CA TYR A 41 2.45 6.41 -4.06
C TYR A 41 1.61 7.24 -3.09
N VAL A 42 0.30 6.96 -3.00
CA VAL A 42 -0.61 7.68 -2.09
C VAL A 42 -0.18 7.59 -0.63
N LEU A 43 0.19 6.39 -0.16
CA LEU A 43 0.65 6.22 1.22
C LEU A 43 1.97 6.95 1.49
N ARG A 44 2.89 6.93 0.51
CA ARG A 44 4.20 7.58 0.60
C ARG A 44 4.12 9.10 0.55
N GLU A 45 3.40 9.67 -0.42
CA GLU A 45 3.29 11.12 -0.63
C GLU A 45 2.72 11.82 0.61
N GLY A 46 1.70 11.23 1.21
CA GLY A 46 1.06 11.80 2.39
C GLY A 46 1.80 11.54 3.71
N ASN A 47 2.89 10.75 3.72
CA ASN A 47 3.49 10.18 4.93
C ASN A 47 2.44 9.54 5.86
N ARG A 48 1.47 8.81 5.28
CA ARG A 48 0.29 8.29 5.99
C ARG A 48 0.31 6.78 6.19
N GLY A 49 1.40 6.11 5.83
CA GLY A 49 1.48 4.66 5.90
C GLY A 49 2.60 4.10 5.06
N TYR A 50 2.59 2.77 4.89
CA TYR A 50 3.64 2.05 4.18
C TYR A 50 3.08 1.13 3.10
N GLY A 51 3.67 1.21 1.91
CA GLY A 51 3.54 0.21 0.86
C GLY A 51 4.58 -0.89 1.02
N ILE A 52 4.17 -2.14 0.79
CA ILE A 52 5.03 -3.33 0.77
C ILE A 52 4.85 -4.04 -0.58
N LEU A 53 5.93 -4.11 -1.37
CA LEU A 53 5.94 -4.84 -2.63
C LEU A 53 6.25 -6.32 -2.40
N VAL A 54 5.43 -7.22 -2.92
CA VAL A 54 5.71 -8.65 -2.96
C VAL A 54 6.34 -8.99 -4.31
N SER A 55 7.63 -9.34 -4.32
CA SER A 55 8.30 -9.74 -5.55
C SER A 55 9.52 -10.62 -5.34
N SER A 56 9.63 -11.65 -6.19
CA SER A 56 10.76 -12.58 -6.20
C SER A 56 12.05 -11.99 -6.80
N ALA A 57 11.97 -10.79 -7.39
CA ALA A 57 13.10 -10.10 -8.01
C ALA A 57 13.02 -8.57 -7.72
N PRO A 58 14.14 -7.85 -7.76
CA PRO A 58 14.13 -6.40 -7.61
C PRO A 58 13.27 -5.70 -8.68
N LYS A 59 12.47 -4.72 -8.26
CA LYS A 59 11.68 -3.84 -9.13
C LYS A 59 11.81 -2.41 -8.64
N GLU A 60 11.76 -1.44 -9.55
CA GLU A 60 11.48 -0.06 -9.13
C GLU A 60 10.05 0.04 -8.62
N SER A 61 9.87 0.68 -7.48
CA SER A 61 8.58 0.78 -6.80
C SER A 61 8.52 1.99 -5.87
N ASN A 62 7.33 2.51 -5.66
CA ASN A 62 7.02 3.49 -4.63
C ASN A 62 6.89 2.87 -3.24
N ALA A 63 6.82 1.53 -3.13
CA ALA A 63 6.81 0.84 -1.85
C ALA A 63 8.07 1.14 -1.03
N VAL A 64 7.92 1.16 0.29
CA VAL A 64 9.04 1.42 1.23
C VAL A 64 9.74 0.12 1.60
N TYR A 65 9.01 -0.99 1.60
CA TYR A 65 9.51 -2.32 1.92
C TYR A 65 9.18 -3.31 0.81
N SER A 66 9.84 -4.46 0.85
CA SER A 66 9.55 -5.57 -0.06
C SER A 66 9.61 -6.91 0.66
N LEU A 67 8.76 -7.83 0.24
CA LEU A 67 8.78 -9.25 0.56
C LEU A 67 9.14 -10.05 -0.67
N ARG A 68 9.73 -11.23 -0.47
CA ARG A 68 10.15 -12.11 -1.56
C ARG A 68 8.97 -12.75 -2.27
N ASP A 69 7.97 -13.20 -1.52
CA ASP A 69 6.81 -13.90 -2.06
C ASP A 69 5.65 -13.92 -1.02
N PRO A 70 4.44 -14.36 -1.41
CA PRO A 70 3.28 -14.33 -0.52
C PRO A 70 3.42 -15.12 0.79
N SER A 71 4.36 -16.07 0.90
CA SER A 71 4.56 -16.82 2.14
C SER A 71 5.08 -15.94 3.28
N GLU A 72 5.83 -14.90 2.95
CA GLU A 72 6.37 -13.95 3.94
C GLU A 72 5.31 -12.98 4.46
N VAL A 73 4.17 -12.80 3.77
CA VAL A 73 3.09 -11.90 4.21
C VAL A 73 2.54 -12.33 5.58
N ASN A 74 2.42 -13.65 5.79
CA ASN A 74 1.95 -14.18 7.07
C ASN A 74 2.93 -13.88 8.22
N LEU A 75 4.21 -13.67 7.95
CA LEU A 75 5.20 -13.36 9.00
C LEU A 75 5.05 -11.93 9.54
N ILE A 76 4.36 -11.04 8.82
CA ILE A 76 4.13 -9.65 9.26
C ILE A 76 3.04 -9.56 10.34
N PHE A 77 2.03 -10.44 10.28
CA PHE A 77 0.83 -10.34 11.10
C PHE A 77 0.81 -11.29 12.32
N ASN A 78 1.88 -12.04 12.55
CA ASN A 78 2.06 -12.90 13.71
C ASN A 78 2.99 -12.25 14.73
#